data_AF-A0AAX2H5F0-F1
#
_entry.id   AF-A0AAX2H5F0-F1
#
_cell.length_a   1.000
_cell.length_b   1.000
_cell.length_c   1.000
_cell.angle_alpha   90.00
_cell.angle_beta   90.00
_cell.angle_gamma   90.00
#
_symmetry.space_group_name_H-M   'P 1'
#
loop_
_entity.id
_entity.type
_entity.pdbx_description
1 polymer ?
#
loop_
_entity_poly.entity_id
_entity_poly.type
_entity_poly.pdbx_seq_one_letter_code
_entity_poly.pdbx_strand_id
1 'polypeptide(L)'
;MEYLIGAIVAGIIIFVVLVKSKTDKFNKLTRMHFPNWFALFSNSQMPENHGMARALILQTFHLAEEFGAITPSEKRELDAGCMKEDPIEILNGWLEHALPVVRREFGDAEIATSEARLIGVLMLVSVKGVSPERDLRDFLKRFN
;
A
#
# COMPACT_ATOMS: atom_id res chain seq x y z
N MET A 1 -20.03 -20.52 34.96
CA MET A 1 -19.93 -20.42 33.49
C MET A 1 -19.93 -18.97 33.00
N GLU A 2 -20.68 -18.05 33.62
CA GLU A 2 -20.73 -16.63 33.25
C GLU A 2 -19.36 -15.91 33.30
N TYR A 3 -18.55 -16.17 34.33
CA TYR A 3 -17.19 -15.61 34.43
C TYR A 3 -16.23 -16.11 33.33
N LEU A 4 -16.42 -17.34 32.84
CA LEU A 4 -15.61 -17.92 31.78
C LEU A 4 -15.97 -17.28 30.42
N ILE A 5 -17.26 -17.08 30.18
CA ILE A 5 -17.78 -16.38 28.99
C ILE A 5 -17.33 -14.92 29.01
N GLY A 6 -17.41 -14.24 30.16
CA GLY A 6 -16.94 -12.87 30.32
C GLY A 6 -15.44 -12.71 30.03
N ALA A 7 -14.60 -13.66 30.48
CA ALA A 7 -13.18 -13.66 30.19
C ALA A 7 -12.86 -13.88 28.70
N ILE A 8 -13.60 -14.78 28.02
CA ILE A 8 -13.44 -15.02 26.58
C ILE A 8 -13.82 -13.77 25.78
N VAL A 9 -14.97 -13.16 26.09
CA VAL A 9 -15.43 -11.94 25.39
C VAL A 9 -14.44 -10.79 25.59
N ALA A 10 -13.96 -10.57 26.82
CA ALA A 10 -12.95 -9.55 27.10
C ALA A 10 -11.64 -9.81 26.32
N GLY A 11 -11.19 -11.07 26.25
CA GLY A 11 -10.03 -11.47 25.47
C GLY A 11 -10.18 -11.17 23.97
N ILE A 12 -11.34 -11.47 23.39
CA ILE A 12 -11.64 -11.15 21.98
C ILE A 12 -11.61 -9.64 21.75
N ILE A 13 -12.24 -8.85 22.63
CA ILE A 13 -12.27 -7.38 22.49
C ILE A 13 -10.86 -6.81 22.55
N ILE A 14 -10.05 -7.22 23.53
CA ILE A 14 -8.66 -6.77 23.66
C ILE A 14 -7.86 -7.14 22.40
N PHE A 15 -8.00 -8.37 21.91
CA PHE A 15 -7.33 -8.82 20.70
C PHE A 15 -7.72 -7.98 19.48
N VAL A 16 -9.02 -7.73 19.28
CA VAL A 16 -9.52 -6.89 18.18
C VAL A 16 -8.98 -5.46 18.27
N VAL A 17 -8.96 -4.86 19.45
CA VAL A 17 -8.40 -3.51 19.67
C VAL A 17 -6.91 -3.46 19.34
N LEU A 18 -6.13 -4.46 19.78
CA LEU A 18 -4.70 -4.53 19.51
C LEU A 18 -4.41 -4.69 18.02
N VAL A 19 -5.12 -5.58 17.33
CA VAL A 19 -4.96 -5.79 15.89
C VAL A 19 -5.36 -4.53 15.11
N LYS A 20 -6.51 -3.94 15.44
CA LYS A 20 -6.98 -2.71 14.79
C LYS A 20 -6.00 -1.56 15.01
N SER A 21 -5.51 -1.37 16.23
CA SER A 21 -4.52 -0.31 16.52
C SER A 21 -3.23 -0.48 15.73
N LYS A 22 -2.75 -1.71 15.52
CA LYS A 22 -1.58 -1.97 14.69
C LYS A 22 -1.85 -1.68 13.21
N THR A 23 -2.98 -2.13 12.69
CA THR A 23 -3.40 -1.85 11.31
C THR A 23 -3.56 -0.35 11.06
N ASP A 24 -4.21 0.36 11.98
CA ASP A 24 -4.39 1.81 11.90
C ASP A 24 -3.03 2.55 11.94
N LYS A 25 -2.07 2.04 12.72
CA LYS A 25 -0.70 2.59 12.73
C LYS A 25 -0.04 2.44 11.36
N PHE A 26 -0.06 1.24 10.77
CA PHE A 26 0.55 1.03 9.46
C PHE A 26 -0.16 1.80 8.34
N ASN A 27 -1.50 1.88 8.37
CA ASN A 27 -2.28 2.70 7.44
C ASN A 27 -1.94 4.19 7.55
N LYS A 28 -1.66 4.70 8.76
CA LYS A 28 -1.19 6.09 8.94
C LYS A 28 0.19 6.31 8.35
N LEU A 29 1.09 5.32 8.44
CA LEU A 29 2.44 5.44 7.89
C LEU A 29 2.43 5.62 6.37
N THR A 30 1.45 5.07 5.64
CA THR A 30 1.37 5.22 4.17
C THR A 30 1.11 6.66 3.71
N ARG A 31 0.68 7.56 4.62
CA ARG A 31 0.50 9.00 4.38
C ARG A 31 1.79 9.81 4.58
N MET A 32 2.85 9.19 5.09
CA MET A 32 4.16 9.83 5.17
C MET A 32 4.74 10.04 3.78
N HIS A 33 5.59 11.05 3.59
CA HIS A 33 6.34 11.21 2.34
C HIS A 33 7.12 9.94 2.00
N PHE A 34 7.12 9.57 0.72
CA PHE A 34 7.64 8.30 0.24
C PHE A 34 9.08 8.00 0.70
N PRO A 35 10.06 8.93 0.64
CA PRO A 35 11.42 8.63 1.09
C PRO A 35 11.52 8.28 2.57
N ASN A 36 10.75 8.97 3.42
CA ASN A 36 10.74 8.72 4.86
C ASN A 36 10.06 7.38 5.16
N TRP A 37 8.96 7.08 4.48
CA TRP A 37 8.29 5.78 4.59
C TRP A 37 9.22 4.64 4.14
N PHE A 38 9.89 4.81 3.00
CA PHE A 38 10.79 3.82 2.43
C PHE A 38 11.99 3.57 3.36
N ALA A 39 12.61 4.63 3.88
CA ALA A 39 13.68 4.50 4.86
C ALA A 39 13.23 3.75 6.13
N LEU A 40 12.02 4.03 6.63
CA LEU A 40 11.47 3.31 7.78
C LEU A 40 11.23 1.82 7.45
N PHE A 41 10.66 1.54 6.29
CA PHE A 41 10.42 0.17 5.82
C PHE A 41 11.73 -0.62 5.70
N SER A 42 12.74 -0.07 5.02
CA SER A 42 14.04 -0.74 4.81
C SER A 42 14.82 -1.01 6.10
N ASN A 43 14.61 -0.20 7.14
CA ASN A 43 15.25 -0.38 8.44
C ASN A 43 14.44 -1.27 9.40
N SER A 44 13.18 -1.57 9.07
CA SER A 44 12.31 -2.40 9.90
C SER A 44 12.51 -3.90 9.63
N GLN A 45 12.28 -4.72 10.64
CA GLN A 45 12.37 -6.19 10.57
C GLN A 45 10.99 -6.82 10.70
N MET A 46 10.89 -8.13 10.42
CA MET A 46 9.65 -8.85 10.69
C MET A 46 9.29 -8.77 12.18
N PRO A 47 8.00 -8.56 12.54
CA PRO A 47 6.82 -8.54 11.67
C PRO A 47 6.41 -7.14 11.14
N GLU A 48 7.18 -6.09 11.47
CA GLU A 48 6.80 -4.70 11.19
C GLU A 48 6.86 -4.35 9.71
N ASN A 49 7.95 -4.74 9.02
CA ASN A 49 8.10 -4.52 7.58
C ASN A 49 6.96 -5.19 6.78
N HIS A 50 6.57 -6.40 7.15
CA HIS A 50 5.47 -7.14 6.54
C HIS A 50 4.13 -6.40 6.73
N GLY A 51 3.87 -5.88 7.93
CA GLY A 51 2.69 -5.06 8.22
C GLY A 51 2.66 -3.75 7.42
N MET A 52 3.81 -3.08 7.29
CA MET A 52 3.97 -1.87 6.49
C MET A 52 3.76 -2.11 5.00
N ALA A 53 4.37 -3.16 4.44
CA ALA A 53 4.21 -3.53 3.03
C ALA A 53 2.75 -3.83 2.70
N ARG A 54 2.09 -4.66 3.52
CA ARG A 54 0.67 -4.99 3.35
C ARG A 54 -0.22 -3.75 3.43
N ALA A 55 0.02 -2.86 4.39
CA ALA A 55 -0.74 -1.62 4.50
C ALA A 55 -0.53 -0.72 3.28
N LEU A 56 0.69 -0.60 2.77
CA LEU A 56 0.95 0.21 1.57
C LEU A 56 0.21 -0.35 0.35
N ILE A 57 0.27 -1.66 0.11
CA ILE A 57 -0.40 -2.31 -1.02
C ILE A 57 -1.92 -2.10 -0.95
N LEU A 58 -2.53 -2.35 0.20
CA LEU A 58 -3.99 -2.20 0.35
C LEU A 58 -4.44 -0.74 0.23
N GLN A 59 -3.68 0.20 0.81
CA GLN A 59 -3.98 1.63 0.67
C GLN A 59 -3.76 2.11 -0.78
N THR A 60 -2.82 1.51 -1.50
CA THR A 60 -2.61 1.75 -2.93
C THR A 60 -3.83 1.32 -3.73
N PHE A 61 -4.35 0.10 -3.53
CA PHE A 61 -5.54 -0.37 -4.24
C PHE A 61 -6.76 0.50 -3.96
N HIS A 62 -6.95 0.87 -2.69
CA HIS A 62 -8.06 1.75 -2.31
C HIS A 62 -7.97 3.12 -2.99
N LEU A 63 -6.79 3.74 -2.99
CA LEU A 63 -6.60 5.06 -3.58
C LEU A 63 -6.62 5.01 -5.12
N ALA A 64 -6.12 3.92 -5.72
CA ALA A 64 -6.16 3.69 -7.16
C ALA A 64 -7.60 3.57 -7.67
N GLU A 65 -8.49 2.94 -6.90
CA GLU A 65 -9.93 2.92 -7.22
C GLU A 65 -10.53 4.33 -7.14
N GLU A 66 -10.22 5.09 -6.08
CA GLU A 66 -10.72 6.47 -5.90
C GLU A 66 -10.30 7.39 -7.05
N PHE A 67 -9.08 7.24 -7.54
CA PHE A 67 -8.58 7.99 -8.69
C PHE A 67 -9.00 7.39 -10.04
N GLY A 68 -9.71 6.27 -10.07
CA GLY A 68 -10.11 5.59 -11.30
C GLY A 68 -8.91 5.11 -12.13
N ALA A 69 -7.81 4.73 -11.46
CA ALA A 69 -6.71 3.97 -12.07
C ALA A 69 -7.09 2.49 -12.22
N ILE A 70 -7.91 1.98 -11.31
CA ILE A 70 -8.52 0.66 -11.36
C ILE A 70 -10.03 0.74 -11.14
N THR A 71 -10.74 -0.27 -11.63
CA THR A 71 -12.17 -0.45 -11.42
C THR A 71 -12.46 -1.14 -10.08
N PRO A 72 -13.69 -1.02 -9.54
CA PRO A 72 -14.08 -1.73 -8.32
C PRO A 72 -14.04 -3.27 -8.43
N SER A 73 -14.11 -3.83 -9.64
CA SER A 73 -13.91 -5.27 -9.88
C SER A 73 -12.44 -5.64 -9.77
N GLU A 74 -11.55 -4.89 -10.45
CA GLU A 74 -10.09 -5.11 -10.38
C GLU A 74 -9.58 -4.98 -8.95
N LYS A 75 -10.07 -4.00 -8.18
CA LYS A 75 -9.72 -3.87 -6.76
C LYS A 75 -10.05 -5.14 -5.97
N ARG A 76 -11.26 -5.69 -6.14
CA ARG A 76 -11.68 -6.91 -5.42
C ARG A 76 -10.80 -8.11 -5.77
N GLU A 77 -10.39 -8.21 -7.03
CA GLU A 77 -9.47 -9.26 -7.49
C GLU A 77 -8.07 -9.08 -6.88
N LEU A 78 -7.55 -7.85 -6.88
CA LEU A 78 -6.24 -7.51 -6.29
C LEU A 78 -6.22 -7.72 -4.76
N ASP A 79 -7.27 -7.29 -4.06
CA ASP A 79 -7.43 -7.52 -2.62
C ASP A 79 -7.41 -9.02 -2.31
N ALA A 80 -8.12 -9.84 -3.10
CA ALA A 80 -8.15 -11.29 -2.92
C ALA A 80 -6.81 -11.98 -3.27
N GLY A 81 -6.11 -11.48 -4.30
CA GLY A 81 -4.80 -11.98 -4.73
C GLY A 81 -3.71 -11.72 -3.69
N CYS A 82 -3.58 -10.46 -3.26
CA CYS A 82 -2.52 -10.04 -2.34
C CYS A 82 -2.58 -10.71 -0.96
N MET A 83 -3.74 -11.27 -0.59
CA MET A 83 -3.89 -12.01 0.67
C MET A 83 -3.19 -13.37 0.64
N LYS A 84 -2.92 -13.92 -0.55
CA LYS A 84 -2.31 -15.23 -0.77
C LYS A 84 -0.79 -15.18 -0.97
N GLU A 85 -0.26 -14.00 -1.23
CA GLU A 85 1.15 -13.76 -1.57
C GLU A 85 1.88 -13.03 -0.43
N ASP A 86 3.22 -13.10 -0.43
CA ASP A 86 4.02 -12.32 0.52
C ASP A 86 3.99 -10.83 0.11
N PRO A 87 3.45 -9.93 0.94
CA PRO A 87 3.40 -8.50 0.63
C PRO A 87 4.79 -7.87 0.47
N ILE A 88 5.84 -8.44 1.08
CA ILE A 88 7.21 -7.95 0.91
C ILE A 88 7.70 -8.25 -0.51
N GLU A 89 7.45 -9.46 -1.01
CA GLU A 89 7.84 -9.86 -2.37
C GLU A 89 7.12 -9.02 -3.42
N ILE A 90 5.80 -8.84 -3.30
CA ILE A 90 5.01 -7.98 -4.19
C ILE A 90 5.58 -6.56 -4.22
N LEU A 91 5.77 -5.98 -3.04
CA LEU A 91 6.26 -4.60 -2.93
C LEU A 91 7.68 -4.46 -3.49
N ASN A 92 8.57 -5.41 -3.21
CA ASN A 92 9.93 -5.39 -3.75
C ASN A 92 9.91 -5.44 -5.29
N GLY A 93 9.03 -6.25 -5.88
CA GLY A 93 8.84 -6.26 -7.34
C GLY A 93 8.37 -4.90 -7.88
N TRP A 94 7.48 -4.21 -7.17
CA TRP A 94 7.08 -2.85 -7.56
C TRP A 94 8.24 -1.84 -7.42
N LEU A 95 9.01 -1.93 -6.34
CA LEU A 95 10.17 -1.05 -6.13
C LEU A 95 11.27 -1.28 -7.17
N GLU A 96 11.46 -2.52 -7.61
CA GLU A 96 12.48 -2.88 -8.59
C GLU A 96 12.06 -2.47 -10.01
N HIS A 97 10.81 -2.73 -10.40
CA HIS A 97 10.38 -2.59 -11.79
C HIS A 97 9.56 -1.33 -12.06
N ALA A 98 8.73 -0.90 -11.10
CA ALA A 98 7.79 0.21 -11.30
C ALA A 98 8.34 1.55 -10.83
N LEU A 99 9.02 1.60 -9.68
CA LEU A 99 9.59 2.84 -9.15
C LEU A 99 10.54 3.55 -10.13
N PRO A 100 11.41 2.86 -10.90
CA PRO A 100 12.23 3.52 -11.92
C PRO A 100 11.41 4.24 -13.01
N VAL A 101 10.27 3.66 -13.41
CA VAL A 101 9.34 4.29 -14.36
C VAL A 101 8.74 5.54 -13.75
N VAL A 102 8.27 5.44 -12.49
CA VAL A 102 7.71 6.59 -11.76
C VAL A 102 8.74 7.71 -11.61
N ARG A 103 10.00 7.40 -11.29
CA ARG A 103 11.08 8.41 -11.23
C ARG A 103 11.30 9.15 -12.54
N ARG A 104 11.27 8.42 -13.67
CA ARG A 104 11.46 9.03 -15.00
C ARG A 104 10.32 9.95 -15.41
N GLU A 105 9.08 9.55 -15.15
CA GLU A 105 7.90 10.26 -15.67
C GLU A 105 7.31 11.27 -14.69
N PHE A 106 7.41 11.02 -13.38
CA PHE A 106 6.87 11.90 -12.34
C PHE A 106 7.92 12.83 -11.74
N GLY A 107 9.19 12.41 -11.72
CA GLY A 107 10.31 13.20 -11.20
C GLY A 107 10.62 12.95 -9.72
N ASP A 108 11.91 13.01 -9.36
CA ASP A 108 12.36 12.75 -7.98
C ASP A 108 11.91 13.85 -6.99
N ALA A 109 11.72 15.09 -7.46
CA ALA A 109 11.28 16.20 -6.60
C ALA A 109 9.82 16.03 -6.15
N GLU A 110 8.98 15.61 -7.08
CA GLU A 110 7.57 15.28 -6.87
C GLU A 110 7.45 14.03 -5.99
N ILE A 111 8.28 13.01 -6.21
CA ILE A 111 8.33 11.82 -5.35
C ILE A 111 8.72 12.20 -3.90
N ALA A 112 9.68 13.09 -3.73
CA ALA A 112 10.18 13.47 -2.41
C ALA A 112 9.13 14.16 -1.52
N THR A 113 8.13 14.79 -2.14
CA THR A 113 7.05 15.53 -1.47
C THR A 113 5.72 14.78 -1.48
N SER A 114 5.64 13.65 -2.18
CA SER A 114 4.41 12.85 -2.31
C SER A 114 4.27 11.81 -1.20
N GLU A 115 3.02 11.57 -0.78
CA GLU A 115 2.69 10.50 0.15
C GLU A 115 3.05 9.12 -0.43
N ALA A 116 3.48 8.18 0.42
CA ALA A 116 3.90 6.86 -0.02
C ALA A 116 2.79 6.10 -0.77
N ARG A 117 1.55 6.16 -0.29
CA ARG A 117 0.39 5.54 -0.96
C ARG A 117 0.12 6.12 -2.36
N LEU A 118 0.42 7.40 -2.59
CA LEU A 118 0.27 8.01 -3.91
C LEU A 118 1.33 7.46 -4.86
N ILE A 119 2.58 7.36 -4.42
CA ILE A 119 3.64 6.70 -5.19
C ILE A 119 3.30 5.23 -5.46
N GLY A 120 2.67 4.55 -4.50
CA GLY A 120 2.06 3.24 -4.69
C GLY A 120 1.10 3.20 -5.89
N VAL A 121 0.19 4.16 -6.01
CA VAL A 121 -0.75 4.24 -7.15
C VAL A 121 0.00 4.40 -8.47
N LEU A 122 1.01 5.28 -8.53
CA LEU A 122 1.79 5.48 -9.75
C LEU A 122 2.57 4.22 -10.14
N MET A 123 3.10 3.48 -9.17
CA MET A 123 3.72 2.18 -9.40
C MET A 123 2.70 1.18 -9.93
N LEU A 124 1.49 1.11 -9.35
CA LEU A 124 0.42 0.22 -9.80
C LEU A 124 0.01 0.51 -11.25
N VAL A 125 -0.16 1.79 -11.61
CA VAL A 125 -0.48 2.21 -12.99
C VAL A 125 0.61 1.74 -13.95
N SER A 126 1.88 1.86 -13.55
CA SER A 126 3.02 1.46 -14.37
C SER A 126 3.07 -0.05 -14.62
N VAL A 127 2.68 -0.89 -13.66
CA VAL A 127 2.70 -2.36 -13.80
C VAL A 127 1.44 -2.94 -14.45
N LYS A 128 0.31 -2.21 -14.42
CA LYS A 128 -0.95 -2.63 -15.05
C LYS A 128 -0.91 -2.49 -16.58
N GLY A 129 -0.15 -1.52 -17.06
CA GLY A 129 -0.08 -1.14 -18.47
C GLY A 129 0.75 -2.07 -19.35
N VAL A 130 0.48 -2.04 -20.66
CA VAL A 130 1.34 -2.68 -21.68
C VAL A 130 2.56 -1.79 -21.97
N SER A 131 2.44 -0.48 -21.74
CA SER A 131 3.50 0.50 -21.94
C SER A 131 3.62 1.37 -20.69
N PRO A 132 4.39 0.94 -19.68
CA PRO A 132 4.44 1.55 -18.35
C PRO A 132 4.59 3.08 -18.35
N GLU A 133 5.51 3.62 -19.15
CA GLU A 133 5.78 5.06 -19.24
C GLU A 133 4.61 5.83 -19.87
N ARG A 134 4.04 5.31 -20.96
CA ARG A 134 2.93 5.96 -21.65
C ARG A 134 1.69 5.96 -20.76
N ASP A 135 1.38 4.81 -20.19
CA ASP A 135 0.17 4.60 -19.41
C ASP A 135 0.24 5.44 -18.11
N LEU A 136 1.42 5.57 -17.49
CA LEU A 136 1.64 6.50 -16.39
C LEU A 136 1.49 7.98 -16.80
N ARG A 137 2.10 8.40 -17.92
CA ARG A 137 1.94 9.79 -18.42
C ARG A 137 0.48 10.13 -18.69
N ASP A 138 -0.25 9.24 -19.34
CA ASP A 138 -1.65 9.47 -19.68
C ASP A 138 -2.54 9.52 -18.43
N PHE A 139 -2.20 8.75 -17.40
CA PHE A 139 -2.84 8.89 -16.08
C PHE A 139 -2.55 10.26 -15.44
N LEU A 140 -1.29 10.70 -15.42
CA LEU A 140 -0.88 11.98 -14.83
C LEU A 140 -1.55 13.19 -15.52
N LYS A 141 -1.76 13.14 -16.83
CA LYS A 141 -2.48 14.19 -17.59
C LYS A 141 -3.91 14.44 -17.12
N ARG A 142 -4.53 13.50 -16.39
CA ARG A 142 -5.89 13.68 -15.86
C ARG A 142 -5.97 14.69 -14.71
N PHE A 143 -4.83 15.06 -14.13
CA PHE A 143 -4.73 15.93 -12.96
C PHE A 143 -4.07 17.28 -13.24
N ASN A 144 -3.65 17.52 -14.49
CA ASN A 144 -3.14 18.79 -15.00
C ASN A 144 -4.23 19.52 -15.78
#